data_AF-A0A846HQH5-F1
#
_entry.id   AF-A0A846HQH5-F1
#
_cell.length_a   1.000
_cell.length_b   1.000
_cell.length_c   1.000
_cell.angle_alpha   90.00
_cell.angle_beta   90.00
_cell.angle_gamma   90.00
#
_symmetry.space_group_name_H-M   'P 1'
#
loop_
_entity.id
_entity.type
_entity.pdbx_description
1 polymer ?
#
loop_
_entity_poly.entity_id
_entity_poly.type
_entity_poly.pdbx_seq_one_letter_code
_entity_poly.pdbx_strand_id
1 'polypeptide(L)'
;MRGEHLVALRRTAARRPYRAGDLCRESICPIAEQQAGAADGVAWWDYHCIALDQERRIWDLDTKLPQPVAARIWVAHSFPRAAAWPAPLRPLFRLVPSADYLRDFSSDRRHMRDADGDWLQPPPSWPCIGVGDSPGAEAGTKTDTQGNLRYYRDLSMSDGPGIVVDLEAFLAIYCADEGAVHGPRIT
;
A
#
# COMPACT_ATOMS: atom_id res chain seq x y z
N MET A 1 -0.32 -21.84 1.81
CA MET A 1 -0.36 -20.42 1.41
C MET A 1 0.64 -19.65 2.27
N ARG A 2 1.84 -19.35 1.76
CA ARG A 2 2.74 -18.36 2.36
C ARG A 2 3.51 -17.72 1.20
N GLY A 3 2.85 -16.78 0.53
CA GLY A 3 3.50 -15.89 -0.43
C GLY A 3 3.77 -14.57 0.28
N GLU A 4 4.84 -13.90 -0.09
CA GLU A 4 5.05 -12.50 0.31
C GLU A 4 3.91 -11.67 -0.30
N HIS A 5 3.49 -10.61 0.37
CA HIS A 5 2.43 -9.74 -0.13
C HIS A 5 2.95 -8.33 -0.33
N LEU A 6 2.66 -7.73 -1.48
CA LEU A 6 2.63 -6.28 -1.55
C LEU A 6 1.31 -5.81 -0.94
N VAL A 7 1.40 -4.83 -0.05
CA VAL A 7 0.25 -4.24 0.61
C VAL A 7 0.12 -2.80 0.14
N ALA A 8 -0.91 -2.54 -0.67
CA ALA A 8 -1.29 -1.17 -1.04
C ALA A 8 -2.36 -0.66 -0.07
N LEU A 9 -2.09 0.49 0.54
CA LEU A 9 -2.99 1.16 1.47
C LEU A 9 -3.68 2.31 0.76
N ARG A 10 -5.00 2.39 0.85
CA ARG A 10 -5.78 3.53 0.36
C ARG A 10 -7.02 3.71 1.21
N ARG A 11 -7.59 4.90 1.17
CA ARG A 11 -8.99 5.15 1.53
C ARG A 11 -9.92 4.96 0.34
N THR A 12 -11.13 4.49 0.55
CA THR A 12 -12.22 4.65 -0.43
C THR A 12 -12.78 6.07 -0.34
N ALA A 13 -12.67 6.84 -1.43
CA ALA A 13 -13.24 8.18 -1.48
C ALA A 13 -14.76 8.08 -1.38
N ALA A 14 -15.35 8.59 -0.29
CA ALA A 14 -16.79 8.80 -0.23
C ALA A 14 -17.19 9.80 -1.33
N ARG A 15 -18.11 9.40 -2.22
CA ARG A 15 -18.65 10.30 -3.25
C ARG A 15 -19.54 11.37 -2.60
N ARG A 16 -18.95 12.55 -2.30
CA ARG A 16 -19.54 13.87 -1.89
C ARG A 16 -19.81 14.10 -0.38
N PRO A 17 -20.04 15.37 0.07
CA PRO A 17 -18.99 16.29 0.50
C PRO A 17 -19.17 16.76 1.95
N TYR A 18 -18.07 17.14 2.62
CA TYR A 18 -18.12 18.08 3.73
C TYR A 18 -17.17 19.25 3.40
N ARG A 19 -17.71 20.47 3.34
CA ARG A 19 -16.99 21.75 3.35
C ARG A 19 -17.10 22.32 4.77
N ALA A 20 -16.14 23.08 5.31
CA ALA A 20 -15.35 24.10 4.63
C ALA A 20 -13.83 23.92 4.77
N GLY A 21 -13.12 24.10 3.64
CA GLY A 21 -11.66 24.07 3.54
C GLY A 21 -11.07 23.00 2.60
N ASP A 22 -11.83 22.55 1.60
CA ASP A 22 -11.37 21.87 0.37
C ASP A 22 -10.35 20.73 0.50
N LEU A 23 -10.67 19.71 1.30
CA LEU A 23 -10.22 18.33 1.06
C LEU A 23 -11.05 17.73 -0.08
N CYS A 24 -10.80 18.22 -1.29
CA CYS A 24 -11.55 17.85 -2.48
C CYS A 24 -11.01 16.52 -3.04
N ARG A 25 -11.82 15.46 -2.97
CA ARG A 25 -11.74 14.21 -3.76
C ARG A 25 -10.63 13.20 -3.46
N GLU A 26 -9.64 13.50 -2.65
CA GLU A 26 -8.50 12.61 -2.49
C GLU A 26 -8.76 11.52 -1.43
N SER A 27 -8.44 10.28 -1.81
CA SER A 27 -8.23 9.22 -0.83
C SER A 27 -7.06 9.64 0.06
N ILE A 28 -7.21 9.55 1.37
CA ILE A 28 -6.18 9.98 2.32
C ILE A 28 -5.93 8.81 3.26
N CYS A 29 -4.68 8.39 3.36
CA CYS A 29 -4.16 7.34 4.21
C CYS A 29 -3.19 7.96 5.21
N PRO A 30 -3.66 8.35 6.40
CA PRO A 30 -2.80 8.85 7.46
C PRO A 30 -1.95 7.72 8.05
N ILE A 31 -0.63 7.87 7.98
CA ILE A 31 0.36 6.90 8.49
C ILE A 31 1.36 7.66 9.37
N ALA A 32 1.47 7.25 10.64
CA ALA A 32 2.46 7.79 11.58
C ALA A 32 3.84 7.12 11.37
N GLU A 33 4.87 7.66 12.01
CA GLU A 33 6.25 7.15 11.93
C GLU A 33 6.79 7.08 10.49
N GLN A 34 6.43 8.06 9.66
CA GLN A 34 6.92 8.20 8.29
C GLN A 34 7.98 9.31 8.20
N GLN A 35 8.95 9.15 7.32
CA GLN A 35 10.00 10.14 7.03
C GLN A 35 9.39 11.46 6.56
N ALA A 36 8.34 11.39 5.72
CA ALA A 36 7.56 12.53 5.24
C ALA A 36 6.51 13.06 6.26
N GLY A 37 6.54 12.60 7.51
CA GLY A 37 5.58 13.04 8.53
C GLY A 37 5.66 14.54 8.80
N ALA A 38 4.50 15.20 8.86
CA ALA A 38 4.39 16.63 9.11
C ALA A 38 4.62 16.98 10.60
N ALA A 39 4.32 18.22 11.01
CA ALA A 39 4.49 18.68 12.39
C ALA A 39 3.70 17.86 13.43
N ASP A 40 2.62 17.20 13.01
CA ASP A 40 1.79 16.29 13.81
C ASP A 40 2.34 14.85 13.86
N GLY A 41 3.45 14.57 13.17
CA GLY A 41 4.08 13.25 13.09
C GLY A 41 3.40 12.29 12.12
N VAL A 42 2.43 12.76 11.31
CA VAL A 42 1.66 11.93 10.39
C VAL A 42 1.98 12.32 8.94
N ALA A 43 2.20 11.33 8.08
CA ALA A 43 2.19 11.52 6.64
C ALA A 43 0.79 11.24 6.10
N TRP A 44 0.33 12.10 5.19
CA TRP A 44 -1.01 12.07 4.63
C TRP A 44 -0.93 11.61 3.17
N TRP A 45 -0.84 10.29 2.98
CA TRP A 45 -0.63 9.68 1.66
C TRP A 45 -1.92 9.55 0.86
N ASP A 46 -1.84 9.59 -0.46
CA ASP A 46 -2.99 9.26 -1.32
C ASP A 46 -3.20 7.75 -1.43
N TYR A 47 -2.09 7.01 -1.51
CA TYR A 47 -1.93 5.59 -1.23
C TYR A 47 -0.50 5.33 -0.74
N HIS A 48 -0.26 4.22 -0.04
CA HIS A 48 1.09 3.82 0.38
C HIS A 48 1.36 2.36 0.03
N CYS A 49 2.59 2.01 -0.34
CA CYS A 49 2.97 0.65 -0.69
C CYS A 49 4.05 0.13 0.27
N ILE A 50 3.80 -1.03 0.87
CA ILE A 50 4.75 -1.73 1.73
C ILE A 50 4.86 -3.19 1.28
N ALA A 51 5.98 -3.85 1.57
CA ALA A 51 6.13 -5.29 1.36
C ALA A 51 6.02 -6.05 2.69
N LEU A 52 5.32 -7.18 2.66
CA LEU A 52 5.14 -8.09 3.78
C LEU A 52 5.77 -9.44 3.42
N ASP A 53 6.78 -9.84 4.17
CA ASP A 53 7.49 -11.09 3.91
C ASP A 53 6.81 -12.32 4.55
N GLN A 54 7.35 -13.51 4.26
CA GLN A 54 6.82 -14.78 4.77
C GLN A 54 6.94 -14.94 6.29
N GLU A 55 7.82 -14.18 6.93
CA GLU A 55 8.03 -14.11 8.39
C GLU A 55 7.09 -13.08 9.05
N ARG A 56 6.13 -12.54 8.30
CA ARG A 56 5.17 -11.52 8.74
C ARG A 56 5.86 -10.22 9.19
N ARG A 57 6.94 -9.84 8.51
CA ARG A 57 7.62 -8.56 8.72
C ARG A 57 7.34 -7.60 7.57
N ILE A 58 7.21 -6.33 7.91
CA ILE A 58 6.97 -5.22 7.01
C ILE A 58 8.29 -4.56 6.63
N TRP A 59 8.42 -4.34 5.32
CA TRP A 59 9.40 -3.46 4.69
C TRP A 59 8.64 -2.24 4.17
N ASP A 60 8.81 -1.13 4.87
CA ASP A 60 8.20 0.15 4.56
C ASP A 60 9.32 1.17 4.40
N LEU A 61 9.80 1.39 3.18
CA LEU A 61 11.01 2.18 2.94
C LEU A 61 10.87 3.65 3.40
N ASP A 62 9.65 4.11 3.64
CA ASP A 62 9.33 5.46 4.10
C ASP A 62 9.13 5.55 5.62
N THR A 63 9.22 4.44 6.37
CA THR A 63 9.11 4.47 7.84
C THR A 63 10.38 4.97 8.54
N LYS A 64 10.19 5.52 9.74
CA LYS A 64 11.23 5.83 10.76
C LYS A 64 11.55 4.62 11.65
N LEU A 65 10.72 3.58 11.62
CA LEU A 65 10.95 2.34 12.37
C LEU A 65 12.14 1.55 11.80
N PRO A 66 12.78 0.67 12.60
CA PRO A 66 13.78 -0.27 12.09
C PRO A 66 13.20 -1.18 10.99
N GLN A 67 14.02 -1.60 10.03
CA GLN A 67 13.57 -2.44 8.92
C GLN A 67 14.37 -3.75 8.82
N PRO A 68 13.69 -4.90 8.63
CA PRO A 68 12.24 -5.07 8.64
C PRO A 68 11.66 -5.02 10.06
N VAL A 69 10.38 -4.70 10.20
CA VAL A 69 9.67 -4.64 11.49
C VAL A 69 8.51 -5.63 11.52
N ALA A 70 8.27 -6.31 12.64
CA ALA A 70 7.13 -7.22 12.77
C ALA A 70 5.82 -6.50 12.45
N ALA A 71 4.93 -7.11 11.66
CA ALA A 71 3.69 -6.48 11.19
C ALA A 71 2.83 -5.91 12.33
N ARG A 72 2.76 -6.60 13.46
CA ARG A 72 2.08 -6.13 14.67
C ARG A 72 2.65 -4.81 15.20
N ILE A 73 3.98 -4.69 15.23
CA ILE A 73 4.66 -3.48 15.71
C ILE A 73 4.46 -2.35 14.71
N TRP A 74 4.61 -2.63 13.41
CA TRP A 74 4.36 -1.64 12.37
C TRP A 74 2.93 -1.10 12.43
N VAL A 75 1.91 -1.96 12.50
CA VAL A 75 0.50 -1.51 12.61
C VAL A 75 0.27 -0.65 13.85
N ALA A 76 0.79 -1.04 15.01
CA ALA A 76 0.60 -0.31 16.26
C ALA A 76 1.20 1.11 16.22
N HIS A 77 2.36 1.26 15.58
CA HIS A 77 3.07 2.53 15.45
C HIS A 77 2.57 3.39 14.29
N SER A 78 2.18 2.78 13.17
CA SER A 78 1.69 3.47 11.98
C SER A 78 0.25 3.96 12.12
N PHE A 79 -0.58 3.27 12.92
CA PHE A 79 -1.99 3.61 13.12
C PHE A 79 -2.42 3.67 14.59
N PRO A 80 -1.74 4.46 15.45
CA PRO A 80 -1.95 4.46 16.90
C PRO A 80 -3.35 4.94 17.31
N ARG A 81 -4.08 5.59 16.40
CA ARG A 81 -5.43 6.15 16.61
C ARG A 81 -6.50 5.51 15.73
N ALA A 82 -6.21 4.41 15.02
CA ALA A 82 -7.17 3.80 14.09
C ALA A 82 -8.53 3.48 14.72
N ALA A 83 -8.53 3.00 15.98
CA ALA A 83 -9.75 2.68 16.70
C ALA A 83 -10.64 3.90 16.98
N ALA A 84 -10.02 5.07 17.19
CA ALA A 84 -10.70 6.34 17.45
C ALA A 84 -11.16 7.03 16.16
N TRP A 85 -10.71 6.56 14.99
CA TRP A 85 -11.10 7.14 13.71
C TRP A 85 -12.50 6.66 13.27
N PRO A 86 -13.32 7.56 12.69
CA PRO A 86 -14.51 7.18 11.94
C PRO A 86 -14.21 6.09 10.92
N ALA A 87 -15.15 5.18 10.69
CA ALA A 87 -14.97 4.06 9.75
C ALA A 87 -14.38 4.46 8.38
N PRO A 88 -14.76 5.59 7.75
CA PRO A 88 -14.19 6.03 6.47
C PRO A 88 -12.72 6.47 6.51
N LEU A 89 -12.13 6.61 7.70
CA LEU A 89 -10.72 6.99 7.91
C LEU A 89 -9.86 5.79 8.36
N ARG A 90 -10.47 4.63 8.63
CA ARG A 90 -9.71 3.42 8.99
C ARG A 90 -8.98 2.88 7.75
N PRO A 91 -7.76 2.35 7.92
CA PRO A 91 -6.99 1.86 6.78
C PRO A 91 -7.62 0.59 6.19
N LEU A 92 -7.56 0.51 4.85
CA LEU A 92 -7.81 -0.70 4.08
C LEU A 92 -6.50 -1.13 3.42
N PHE A 93 -6.36 -2.44 3.21
CA PHE A 93 -5.15 -3.08 2.71
C PHE A 93 -5.51 -3.96 1.52
N ARG A 94 -4.87 -3.73 0.36
CA ARG A 94 -4.90 -4.70 -0.74
C ARG A 94 -3.69 -5.61 -0.64
N LEU A 95 -3.97 -6.89 -0.39
CA LEU A 95 -2.97 -7.95 -0.28
C LEU A 95 -2.80 -8.62 -1.64
N VAL A 96 -1.70 -8.33 -2.33
CA VAL A 96 -1.36 -8.95 -3.62
C VAL A 96 -0.18 -9.90 -3.42
N PRO A 97 -0.30 -11.19 -3.78
CA PRO A 97 0.85 -12.10 -3.78
C PRO A 97 2.01 -11.53 -4.62
N SER A 98 3.24 -11.62 -4.12
CA SER A 98 4.42 -11.02 -4.77
C SER A 98 4.62 -11.54 -6.19
N ALA A 99 4.39 -12.83 -6.42
CA ALA A 99 4.46 -13.43 -7.75
C ALA A 99 3.45 -12.81 -8.73
N ASP A 100 2.23 -12.50 -8.28
CA ASP A 100 1.21 -11.86 -9.10
C ASP A 100 1.56 -10.38 -9.34
N TYR A 101 2.04 -9.68 -8.31
CA TYR A 101 2.51 -8.30 -8.44
C TYR A 101 3.64 -8.18 -9.48
N LEU A 102 4.67 -9.02 -9.38
CA LEU A 102 5.82 -9.00 -10.29
C LEU A 102 5.42 -9.31 -11.74
N ARG A 103 4.47 -10.23 -11.94
CA ARG A 103 3.99 -10.62 -13.27
C ARG A 103 3.12 -9.54 -13.90
N ASP A 104 2.17 -9.02 -13.12
CA ASP A 104 1.03 -8.30 -13.66
C ASP A 104 1.15 -6.78 -13.51
N PHE A 105 1.89 -6.24 -12.54
CA PHE A 105 1.97 -4.80 -12.30
C PHE A 105 2.57 -4.04 -13.50
N SER A 106 1.99 -2.88 -13.78
CA SER A 106 2.53 -1.90 -14.72
C SER A 106 2.21 -0.46 -14.29
N SER A 107 3.17 0.44 -14.51
CA SER A 107 3.00 1.87 -14.25
C SER A 107 3.78 2.68 -15.27
N ASP A 108 3.06 3.55 -15.97
CA ASP A 108 3.63 4.56 -16.88
C ASP A 108 3.97 5.88 -16.15
N ARG A 109 3.80 5.91 -14.82
CA ARG A 109 4.08 7.06 -13.95
C ARG A 109 3.32 8.35 -14.26
N ARG A 110 2.33 8.35 -15.17
CA ARG A 110 1.62 9.58 -15.57
C ARG A 110 0.90 10.28 -14.41
N HIS A 111 0.55 9.53 -13.37
CA HIS A 111 -0.08 10.06 -12.16
C HIS A 111 0.86 10.97 -11.33
N MET A 112 2.17 10.92 -11.57
CA MET A 112 3.17 11.79 -10.93
C MET A 112 3.45 13.05 -11.75
N ARG A 113 2.68 13.32 -12.81
CA ARG A 113 2.76 14.56 -13.59
C ARG A 113 1.63 15.49 -13.20
N ASP A 114 1.92 16.78 -13.14
CA ASP A 114 0.91 17.81 -12.94
C ASP A 114 0.14 18.14 -14.23
N ALA A 115 -0.70 19.17 -14.17
CA ALA A 115 -1.53 19.60 -15.30
C ALA A 115 -0.71 20.19 -16.46
N ASP A 116 0.48 20.72 -16.18
CA ASP A 116 1.40 21.30 -17.17
C ASP A 116 2.34 20.22 -17.75
N GLY A 117 2.34 19.02 -17.15
CA GLY A 117 3.09 17.85 -17.58
C GLY A 117 4.44 17.68 -16.88
N ASP A 118 4.74 18.55 -15.92
CA ASP A 118 5.94 18.54 -15.10
C ASP A 118 5.83 17.49 -13.98
N TRP A 119 6.98 17.02 -13.50
CA TRP A 119 7.03 15.98 -12.47
C TRP A 119 6.79 16.55 -11.07
N LEU A 120 5.80 16.01 -10.36
CA LEU A 120 5.53 16.32 -8.95
C LEU A 120 6.70 15.92 -8.04
N GLN A 121 7.40 14.83 -8.40
CA GLN A 121 8.64 14.37 -7.80
C GLN A 121 9.52 13.75 -8.88
N PRO A 122 10.86 13.84 -8.79
CA PRO A 122 11.76 13.23 -9.76
C PRO A 122 11.45 11.74 -9.94
N PRO A 123 11.19 11.27 -11.19
CA PRO A 123 10.92 9.86 -11.41
C PRO A 123 12.22 9.05 -11.18
N PRO A 124 12.10 7.77 -10.80
CA PRO A 124 13.25 6.88 -10.78
C PRO A 124 13.94 6.80 -12.15
N SER A 125 15.26 6.64 -12.16
CA SER A 125 16.09 6.64 -13.38
C SER A 125 15.92 5.40 -14.26
N TRP A 126 15.34 4.32 -13.73
CA TRP A 126 15.04 3.10 -14.50
C TRP A 126 13.76 3.25 -15.34
N PRO A 127 13.57 2.47 -16.44
CA PRO A 127 12.39 2.55 -17.30
C PRO A 127 11.06 2.21 -16.59
N CYS A 128 9.92 2.62 -17.14
CA CYS A 128 8.61 2.25 -16.59
C CYS A 128 8.45 0.72 -16.48
N ILE A 129 7.84 0.26 -15.37
CA ILE A 129 7.58 -1.18 -15.17
C ILE A 129 6.38 -1.59 -16.03
N GLY A 130 6.52 -2.66 -16.81
CA GLY A 130 5.41 -3.32 -17.49
C GLY A 130 4.73 -2.53 -18.62
N VAL A 131 5.26 -1.34 -18.95
CA VAL A 131 4.84 -0.50 -20.07
C VAL A 131 6.02 -0.48 -21.04
N GLY A 132 5.79 -0.87 -22.30
CA GLY A 132 6.87 -1.08 -23.27
C GLY A 132 7.61 0.22 -23.59
N ASP A 133 8.83 0.35 -23.08
CA ASP A 133 9.81 1.39 -23.45
C ASP A 133 11.23 0.80 -23.55
N SER A 134 11.35 -0.48 -23.95
CA SER A 134 12.65 -1.08 -24.29
C SER A 134 12.89 -0.92 -25.80
N PRO A 135 14.03 -0.36 -26.25
CA PRO A 135 14.45 -0.48 -27.64
C PRO A 135 14.72 -1.97 -27.91
N GLY A 136 13.78 -2.65 -28.58
CA GLY A 136 13.88 -4.07 -28.94
C GLY A 136 12.82 -5.00 -28.36
N ALA A 137 11.70 -4.50 -27.78
CA ALA A 137 10.61 -5.38 -27.37
C ALA A 137 9.85 -5.96 -28.59
N GLU A 138 9.95 -7.28 -28.79
CA GLU A 138 9.16 -8.00 -29.80
C GLU A 138 7.66 -7.95 -29.49
N ALA A 139 6.86 -7.86 -30.56
CA ALA A 139 5.40 -7.76 -30.51
C ALA A 139 4.78 -9.07 -29.97
N GLY A 140 4.47 -9.08 -28.68
CA GLY A 140 3.86 -10.26 -28.04
C GLY A 140 3.35 -9.99 -26.63
N THR A 141 2.22 -9.27 -26.54
CA THR A 141 1.30 -9.17 -25.38
C THR A 141 1.79 -8.48 -24.10
N LYS A 142 1.78 -7.13 -24.11
CA LYS A 142 1.04 -6.29 -23.15
C LYS A 142 0.43 -5.12 -23.95
N THR A 143 -0.88 -5.15 -24.19
CA THR A 143 -1.62 -4.23 -25.07
C THR A 143 -2.22 -3.02 -24.35
N ASP A 144 -2.03 -2.87 -23.04
CA ASP A 144 -2.50 -1.66 -22.33
C ASP A 144 -1.44 -0.57 -22.48
N THR A 145 -1.73 0.42 -23.33
CA THR A 145 -0.94 1.66 -23.47
C THR A 145 -1.01 2.55 -22.23
N GLN A 146 -1.76 2.13 -21.20
CA GLN A 146 -1.87 2.79 -19.91
C GLN A 146 -1.45 1.83 -18.79
N GLY A 147 -0.66 2.30 -17.83
CA GLY A 147 -0.31 1.51 -16.65
C GLY A 147 -1.55 1.06 -15.87
N ASN A 148 -1.45 -0.09 -15.18
CA ASN A 148 -2.55 -0.69 -14.45
C ASN A 148 -2.57 -0.34 -12.94
N LEU A 149 -1.67 0.54 -12.47
CA LEU A 149 -1.59 1.06 -11.09
C LEU A 149 -2.96 1.46 -10.49
N ARG A 150 -3.89 1.96 -11.32
CA ARG A 150 -5.25 2.31 -10.89
C ARG A 150 -5.96 1.17 -10.13
N TYR A 151 -5.78 -0.08 -10.56
CA TYR A 151 -6.40 -1.25 -9.94
C TYR A 151 -5.73 -1.66 -8.64
N TYR A 152 -4.43 -1.38 -8.50
CA TYR A 152 -3.68 -1.62 -7.27
C TYR A 152 -4.04 -0.59 -6.20
N ARG A 153 -4.17 0.69 -6.59
CA ARG A 153 -4.55 1.72 -5.63
C ARG A 153 -6.03 1.64 -5.28
N ASP A 154 -6.96 1.36 -6.19
CA ASP A 154 -8.40 1.38 -5.88
C ASP A 154 -8.87 0.25 -4.96
N LEU A 155 -9.23 0.62 -3.73
CA LEU A 155 -9.74 -0.30 -2.71
C LEU A 155 -11.27 -0.31 -2.61
N SER A 156 -11.99 0.46 -3.44
CA SER A 156 -13.45 0.39 -3.57
C SER A 156 -13.92 -0.67 -4.58
N MET A 157 -12.98 -1.10 -5.41
CA MET A 157 -13.16 -1.93 -6.59
C MET A 157 -12.83 -3.39 -6.23
N SER A 158 -13.80 -4.29 -6.35
CA SER A 158 -13.61 -5.74 -6.11
C SER A 158 -12.83 -6.44 -7.23
N ASP A 159 -12.59 -5.75 -8.34
CA ASP A 159 -11.94 -6.21 -9.58
C ASP A 159 -10.43 -5.91 -9.63
N GLY A 160 -9.85 -5.30 -8.58
CA GLY A 160 -8.39 -5.17 -8.45
C GLY A 160 -7.70 -6.48 -8.02
N PRO A 161 -6.37 -6.60 -8.19
CA PRO A 161 -5.62 -7.81 -7.90
C PRO A 161 -5.58 -8.16 -6.41
N GLY A 162 -5.49 -9.45 -6.10
CA GLY A 162 -5.46 -9.92 -4.72
C GLY A 162 -6.78 -9.68 -3.97
N ILE A 163 -6.70 -9.52 -2.65
CA ILE A 163 -7.87 -9.28 -1.79
C ILE A 163 -7.75 -7.94 -1.08
N VAL A 164 -8.89 -7.30 -0.80
CA VAL A 164 -8.96 -6.11 0.06
C VAL A 164 -9.46 -6.53 1.43
N VAL A 165 -8.71 -6.15 2.47
CA VAL A 165 -9.05 -6.42 3.87
C VAL A 165 -9.01 -5.12 4.67
N ASP A 166 -9.79 -5.05 5.75
CA ASP A 166 -9.67 -3.96 6.72
C ASP A 166 -8.57 -4.25 7.76
N LEU A 167 -8.39 -3.31 8.68
CA LEU A 167 -7.40 -3.41 9.76
C LEU A 167 -7.61 -4.63 10.66
N GLU A 168 -8.86 -4.99 10.96
CA GLU A 168 -9.16 -6.11 11.85
C GLU A 168 -8.79 -7.43 11.19
N ALA A 169 -9.20 -7.61 9.92
CA ALA A 169 -8.83 -8.77 9.12
C ALA A 169 -7.31 -8.84 8.88
N PHE A 170 -6.63 -7.72 8.62
CA PHE A 170 -5.17 -7.69 8.49
C PHE A 170 -4.47 -8.17 9.77
N LEU A 171 -4.91 -7.67 10.92
CA LEU A 171 -4.40 -8.08 12.23
C LEU A 171 -4.66 -9.57 12.48
N ALA A 172 -5.85 -10.08 12.14
CA ALA A 172 -6.17 -11.49 12.29
C ALA A 172 -5.29 -12.41 11.42
N ILE A 173 -4.96 -11.99 10.19
CA ILE A 173 -4.16 -12.79 9.26
C ILE A 173 -2.66 -12.78 9.65
N TYR A 174 -2.11 -11.61 9.99
CA TYR A 174 -0.64 -11.44 10.11
C TYR A 174 -0.14 -11.08 11.50
N CYS A 175 -1.01 -10.73 12.44
CA CYS A 175 -0.62 -10.27 13.77
C CYS A 175 -1.18 -11.12 14.92
N ALA A 176 -2.04 -12.10 14.62
CA ALA A 176 -2.47 -13.09 15.59
C ALA A 176 -1.27 -13.96 16.00
N ASP A 177 -1.13 -14.18 17.31
CA ASP A 177 -0.14 -15.11 17.85
C ASP A 177 -0.37 -16.49 17.21
N GLU A 178 0.65 -17.05 16.55
CA GLU A 178 0.67 -18.49 16.29
C GLU A 178 0.79 -19.13 17.67
N GLY A 179 -0.36 -19.43 18.28
CA GLY A 179 -0.49 -19.48 19.74
C GLY A 179 0.57 -20.33 20.44
N ALA A 180 0.87 -19.92 21.67
CA ALA A 180 1.12 -20.81 22.81
C ALA A 180 1.12 -22.33 22.48
N VAL A 181 2.15 -22.83 21.82
CA VAL A 181 2.53 -24.23 21.93
C VAL A 181 3.46 -24.29 23.14
N HIS A 182 2.82 -24.53 24.29
CA HIS A 182 3.37 -25.01 25.55
C HIS A 182 4.92 -25.14 25.59
N GLY A 183 5.57 -24.25 26.34
CA GLY A 183 6.73 -24.68 27.11
C GLY A 183 6.27 -25.53 28.31
N PRO A 184 7.18 -26.18 29.05
CA PRO A 184 8.23 -27.08 28.62
C PRO A 184 7.77 -28.56 28.77
N ARG A 185 8.35 -29.50 28.02
CA ARG A 185 8.39 -30.91 28.45
C ARG A 185 9.76 -31.21 29.01
N ILE A 186 9.81 -31.24 30.34
CA ILE A 186 10.83 -31.93 31.12
C ILE A 186 10.67 -33.43 30.84
N THR A 187 11.74 -34.06 30.34
CA THR A 187 12.31 -35.33 30.83
C THR A 187 13.75 -35.39 30.37
#